data_AF-A0A5Q4T1S6-F1
#
_entry.id   AF-A0A5Q4T1S6-F1
#
_cell.length_a   1.000
_cell.length_b   1.000
_cell.length_c   1.000
_cell.angle_alpha   90.00
_cell.angle_beta   90.00
_cell.angle_gamma   90.00
#
_symmetry.space_group_name_H-M   'P 1'
#
loop_
_entity.id
_entity.type
_entity.pdbx_description
1 polymer ?
#
loop_
_entity_poly.entity_id
_entity_poly.type
_entity_poly.pdbx_seq_one_letter_code
_entity_poly.pdbx_strand_id
1 'polypeptide(L)'
;MNTASAFARREWGPLYGVVHTALVARSWRAVPLTLVAVGLTAVAFALQHRSWGLPVVEAVGFVRAGDPLWLALLRTPLSPFVPAPQLPVWGALVQILVVFGVAEITLGRVALVVIAYVSTLAGTVYARIGVAVGPDGAFGLPASNAAVVDSGPSAAVVGLALCVCYRYRAWATAALVVAAMVAEVIVRPDLAGKEHLAAVAAAAVLCAADALARGLRHRRARSGAPGRGGPP
;
A
#
# COMPACT_ATOMS: atom_id res chain seq x y z
N MET A 1 10.11 7.34 33.91
CA MET A 1 9.49 7.22 32.57
C MET A 1 8.78 5.87 32.49
N ASN A 2 7.47 5.85 32.21
CA ASN A 2 6.71 4.60 32.11
C ASN A 2 7.23 3.75 30.94
N THR A 3 7.31 2.43 31.12
CA THR A 3 7.79 1.45 30.11
C THR A 3 7.10 1.61 28.75
N ALA A 4 5.78 1.86 28.74
CA ALA A 4 5.00 2.14 27.53
C ALA A 4 5.49 3.38 26.77
N SER A 5 5.86 4.46 27.49
CA SER A 5 6.38 5.68 26.86
C SER A 5 7.76 5.49 26.23
N ALA A 6 8.60 4.65 26.84
CA ALA A 6 9.92 4.31 26.30
C ALA A 6 9.79 3.43 25.05
N PHE A 7 8.86 2.47 25.08
CA PHE A 7 8.51 1.66 23.93
C PHE A 7 7.99 2.50 22.75
N ALA A 8 6.98 3.35 22.97
CA ALA A 8 6.43 4.20 21.91
C ALA A 8 7.48 5.13 21.29
N ARG A 9 8.38 5.72 22.10
CA ARG A 9 9.49 6.53 21.58
C ARG A 9 10.48 5.72 20.75
N ARG A 10 10.77 4.48 21.13
CA ARG A 10 11.67 3.61 20.37
C ARG A 10 11.04 3.19 19.03
N GLU A 11 9.75 2.86 19.05
CA GLU A 11 9.01 2.38 17.90
C GLU A 11 8.72 3.51 16.89
N TRP A 12 8.22 4.65 17.38
CA TRP A 12 7.71 5.73 16.52
C TRP A 12 8.54 7.01 16.56
N GLY A 13 9.47 7.18 17.50
CA GLY A 13 10.24 8.41 17.65
C GLY A 13 11.00 8.83 16.38
N PRO A 14 11.75 7.93 15.72
CA PRO A 14 12.43 8.24 14.47
C PRO A 14 11.46 8.61 13.33
N LEU A 15 10.33 7.92 13.24
CA LEU A 15 9.28 8.19 12.25
C LEU A 15 8.65 9.57 12.48
N TYR A 16 8.22 9.81 13.72
CA TYR A 16 7.62 11.07 14.16
C TYR A 16 8.55 12.25 13.90
N GLY A 17 9.84 12.12 14.24
CA GLY A 17 10.83 13.17 14.00
C GLY A 17 10.91 13.57 12.54
N VAL A 18 11.01 12.59 11.63
CA VAL A 18 11.09 12.86 10.18
C VAL A 18 9.81 13.53 9.66
N VAL A 19 8.65 12.99 10.03
CA VAL A 19 7.34 13.53 9.60
C VAL A 19 7.14 14.94 10.14
N HIS A 20 7.36 15.16 11.42
CA HIS A 20 7.22 16.45 12.07
C HIS A 20 8.13 17.50 11.43
N THR A 21 9.43 17.20 11.26
CA THR A 21 10.38 18.13 10.64
C THR A 21 9.97 18.48 9.20
N ALA A 22 9.53 17.50 8.40
CA ALA A 22 9.09 17.76 7.03
C ALA A 22 7.83 18.64 6.98
N LEU A 23 6.86 18.39 7.85
CA LEU A 23 5.63 19.17 7.93
C LEU A 23 5.87 20.59 8.44
N VAL A 24 6.75 20.80 9.43
CA VAL A 24 7.12 22.14 9.90
C VAL A 24 7.87 22.91 8.80
N ALA A 25 8.79 22.25 8.10
CA ALA A 25 9.62 22.92 7.10
C ALA A 25 8.87 23.21 5.78
N ARG A 26 7.90 22.37 5.39
CA ARG A 26 7.30 22.41 4.04
C ARG A 26 5.77 22.40 4.03
N SER A 27 5.12 22.22 5.17
CA SER A 27 3.66 22.16 5.30
C SER A 27 3.04 21.21 4.25
N TRP A 28 1.98 21.63 3.58
CA TRP A 28 1.30 20.90 2.51
C TRP A 28 2.22 20.52 1.33
N ARG A 29 3.31 21.27 1.10
CA ARG A 29 4.28 20.98 0.02
C ARG A 29 5.14 19.74 0.32
N ALA A 30 5.06 19.20 1.53
CA ALA A 30 5.68 17.93 1.90
C ALA A 30 4.97 16.73 1.25
N VAL A 31 3.68 16.85 0.95
CA VAL A 31 2.81 15.71 0.58
C VAL A 31 1.92 15.98 -0.66
N PRO A 32 2.44 16.53 -1.77
CA PRO A 32 1.62 16.87 -2.93
C PRO A 32 0.93 15.67 -3.58
N LEU A 33 1.57 14.49 -3.65
CA LEU A 33 0.91 13.32 -4.24
C LEU A 33 -0.23 12.83 -3.36
N THR A 34 -0.05 12.89 -2.04
CA THR A 34 -1.10 12.55 -1.08
C THR A 34 -2.29 13.48 -1.22
N LEU A 35 -2.08 14.79 -1.36
CA LEU A 35 -3.17 15.76 -1.54
C LEU A 35 -3.91 15.54 -2.87
N VAL A 36 -3.17 15.22 -3.95
CA VAL A 36 -3.76 14.83 -5.22
C VAL A 36 -4.59 13.54 -5.06
N ALA A 37 -4.08 12.52 -4.37
CA ALA A 37 -4.78 11.28 -4.12
C ALA A 37 -6.08 11.48 -3.31
N VAL A 38 -6.04 12.29 -2.25
CA VAL A 38 -7.23 12.68 -1.48
C VAL A 38 -8.23 13.42 -2.35
N GLY A 39 -7.77 14.39 -3.14
CA GLY A 39 -8.61 15.16 -4.06
C GLY A 39 -9.27 14.29 -5.13
N LEU A 40 -8.50 13.41 -5.78
CA LEU A 40 -9.02 12.44 -6.76
C LEU A 40 -10.08 11.53 -6.14
N THR A 41 -9.83 11.04 -4.91
CA THR A 41 -10.77 10.18 -4.20
C THR A 41 -12.06 10.91 -3.84
N ALA A 42 -11.96 12.16 -3.39
CA ALA A 42 -13.11 13.00 -3.10
C ALA A 42 -13.93 13.34 -4.36
N VAL A 43 -13.26 13.64 -5.47
CA VAL A 43 -13.91 13.90 -6.77
C VAL A 43 -14.60 12.64 -7.30
N ALA A 44 -13.93 11.49 -7.27
CA ALA A 44 -14.51 10.22 -7.69
C ALA A 44 -15.76 9.89 -6.87
N PHE A 45 -15.70 10.05 -5.55
CA PHE A 45 -16.86 9.91 -4.68
C PHE A 45 -18.00 10.88 -5.05
N ALA A 46 -17.70 12.17 -5.23
CA ALA A 46 -18.69 13.16 -5.60
C ALA A 46 -19.36 12.86 -6.96
N LEU A 47 -18.61 12.33 -7.92
CA LEU A 47 -19.11 11.91 -9.22
C LEU A 47 -20.01 10.67 -9.11
N GLN A 48 -19.65 9.66 -8.30
CA GLN A 48 -20.49 8.47 -8.08
C GLN A 48 -21.90 8.83 -7.58
N HIS A 49 -22.05 9.92 -6.83
CA HIS A 49 -23.33 10.38 -6.30
C HIS A 49 -24.12 11.29 -7.27
N ARG A 50 -23.65 11.44 -8.51
CA ARG A 50 -24.40 12.10 -9.59
C ARG A 50 -25.14 11.07 -10.43
N SER A 51 -26.33 11.42 -10.89
CA SER A 51 -27.20 10.55 -11.71
C SER A 51 -26.54 9.99 -12.98
N TRP A 52 -25.52 10.67 -13.50
CA TRP A 52 -24.75 10.26 -14.70
C TRP A 52 -23.32 9.83 -14.39
N GLY A 53 -22.84 9.99 -13.15
CA GLY A 53 -21.41 9.89 -12.85
C GLY A 53 -20.93 8.48 -12.47
N LEU A 54 -21.82 7.61 -12.00
CA LEU A 54 -21.47 6.22 -11.67
C LEU A 54 -20.89 5.44 -12.88
N PRO A 55 -21.50 5.48 -14.09
CA PRO A 55 -20.93 4.80 -15.26
C PRO A 55 -19.53 5.32 -15.65
N VAL A 56 -19.27 6.62 -15.44
CA VAL A 56 -17.96 7.23 -15.73
C VAL A 56 -16.90 6.73 -14.75
N VAL A 57 -17.22 6.71 -13.46
CA VAL A 57 -16.29 6.25 -12.42
C VAL A 57 -16.02 4.75 -12.55
N GLU A 58 -17.05 3.98 -12.89
CA GLU A 58 -16.91 2.55 -13.19
C GLU A 58 -16.00 2.29 -14.39
N ALA A 59 -16.18 3.03 -15.49
CA ALA A 59 -15.37 2.87 -16.69
C ALA A 59 -13.88 3.17 -16.47
N VAL A 60 -13.57 4.05 -15.52
CA VAL A 60 -12.22 4.58 -15.28
C VAL A 60 -11.47 3.81 -14.18
N GLY A 61 -12.15 3.28 -13.16
CA GLY A 61 -11.45 2.73 -12.00
C GLY A 61 -12.05 1.49 -11.35
N PHE A 62 -13.18 0.95 -11.81
CA PHE A 62 -13.62 -0.35 -11.32
C PHE A 62 -12.81 -1.45 -12.00
N VAL A 63 -12.17 -2.28 -11.17
CA VAL A 63 -11.44 -3.46 -11.59
C VAL A 63 -12.16 -4.67 -11.02
N ARG A 64 -12.40 -5.66 -11.88
CA ARG A 64 -12.97 -6.95 -11.49
C ARG A 64 -12.04 -8.08 -11.91
N ALA A 65 -12.09 -9.19 -11.18
CA ALA A 65 -11.34 -10.38 -11.55
C ALA A 65 -11.77 -10.94 -12.93
N GLY A 66 -13.04 -10.76 -13.31
CA GLY A 66 -13.57 -11.14 -14.62
C GLY A 66 -13.19 -10.21 -15.78
N ASP A 67 -12.66 -9.01 -15.53
CA ASP A 67 -12.31 -8.08 -16.61
C ASP A 67 -11.13 -8.61 -17.44
N PRO A 68 -10.99 -8.23 -18.72
CA PRO A 68 -9.76 -8.51 -19.48
C PRO A 68 -8.53 -7.94 -18.77
N LEU A 69 -7.41 -8.68 -18.76
CA LEU A 69 -6.20 -8.28 -18.01
C LEU A 69 -5.67 -6.90 -18.42
N TRP A 70 -5.68 -6.60 -19.72
CA TRP A 70 -5.24 -5.30 -20.23
C TRP A 70 -6.09 -4.15 -19.71
N LEU A 71 -7.40 -4.37 -19.55
CA LEU A 71 -8.34 -3.37 -19.03
C LEU A 71 -8.10 -3.15 -17.54
N ALA A 72 -7.87 -4.23 -16.79
CA ALA A 72 -7.48 -4.12 -15.39
C ALA A 72 -6.17 -3.34 -15.25
N LEU A 73 -5.11 -3.69 -15.99
CA LEU A 73 -3.84 -2.97 -15.95
C LEU A 73 -3.98 -1.48 -16.29
N LEU A 74 -4.86 -1.12 -17.23
CA LEU A 74 -5.13 0.27 -17.58
C LEU A 74 -5.85 1.03 -16.45
N ARG A 75 -6.72 0.35 -15.70
CA ARG A 75 -7.52 0.93 -14.60
C ARG A 75 -6.82 0.87 -13.24
N THR A 76 -5.90 -0.06 -13.01
CA THR A 76 -5.16 -0.24 -11.74
C THR A 76 -4.49 1.03 -11.22
N PRO A 77 -3.95 1.95 -12.06
CA PRO A 77 -3.42 3.22 -11.55
C PRO A 77 -4.46 4.13 -10.88
N LEU A 78 -5.73 4.02 -11.30
CA LEU A 78 -6.83 4.87 -10.83
C LEU A 78 -7.76 4.15 -9.85
N SER A 79 -7.79 2.82 -9.84
CA SER A 79 -8.66 2.01 -8.96
C SER A 79 -8.48 2.28 -7.45
N PRO A 80 -7.28 2.62 -6.93
CA PRO A 80 -7.13 2.94 -5.52
C PRO A 80 -7.88 4.21 -5.09
N PHE A 81 -8.15 5.11 -6.03
CA PHE A 81 -8.83 6.39 -5.76
C PHE A 81 -10.34 6.30 -5.98
N VAL A 82 -10.85 5.13 -6.36
CA VAL A 82 -12.29 4.93 -6.56
C VAL A 82 -12.86 4.19 -5.35
N PRO A 83 -13.54 4.92 -4.43
CA PRO A 83 -14.06 4.30 -3.21
C PRO A 83 -15.20 3.34 -3.54
N ALA A 84 -15.26 2.24 -2.79
CA ALA A 84 -16.36 1.31 -2.84
C ALA A 84 -17.65 2.01 -2.35
N PRO A 85 -18.77 1.93 -3.10
CA PRO A 85 -20.01 2.66 -2.78
C PRO A 85 -20.60 2.34 -1.40
N GLN A 86 -20.28 1.16 -0.86
CA GLN A 86 -20.86 0.64 0.38
C GLN A 86 -20.08 1.05 1.62
N LEU A 87 -18.88 1.62 1.45
CA LEU A 87 -18.00 1.98 2.56
C LEU A 87 -17.97 3.48 2.79
N PRO A 88 -17.82 3.90 4.06
CA PRO A 88 -17.70 5.32 4.37
C PRO A 88 -16.47 5.94 3.71
N VAL A 89 -16.66 6.87 2.78
CA VAL A 89 -15.55 7.50 2.03
C VAL A 89 -14.50 8.15 2.95
N TRP A 90 -14.93 8.68 4.10
CA TRP A 90 -14.04 9.29 5.08
C TRP A 90 -12.98 8.32 5.61
N GLY A 91 -13.28 7.02 5.70
CA GLY A 91 -12.30 5.99 6.06
C GLY A 91 -11.16 5.91 5.03
N ALA A 92 -11.51 5.88 3.74
CA ALA A 92 -10.53 5.88 2.65
C ALA A 92 -9.72 7.19 2.62
N LEU A 93 -10.37 8.35 2.77
CA LEU A 93 -9.70 9.64 2.77
C LEU A 93 -8.70 9.78 3.92
N VAL A 94 -9.07 9.34 5.13
CA VAL A 94 -8.18 9.34 6.30
C VAL A 94 -6.99 8.41 6.09
N GLN A 95 -7.23 7.20 5.59
CA GLN A 95 -6.15 6.24 5.31
C GLN A 95 -5.17 6.79 4.29
N ILE A 96 -5.65 7.36 3.18
CA ILE A 96 -4.80 8.00 2.17
C ILE A 96 -4.03 9.15 2.82
N LEU A 97 -4.72 10.11 3.45
CA LEU A 97 -4.08 11.29 4.03
C LEU A 97 -2.95 10.92 5.01
N VAL A 98 -3.20 9.97 5.89
CA VAL A 98 -2.25 9.56 6.93
C VAL A 98 -1.15 8.67 6.35
N VAL A 99 -1.50 7.56 5.72
CA VAL A 99 -0.51 6.54 5.32
C VAL A 99 0.25 6.97 4.07
N PHE A 100 -0.41 7.55 3.06
CA PHE A 100 0.30 8.08 1.90
C PHE A 100 1.12 9.30 2.32
N GLY A 101 0.60 10.18 3.18
CA GLY A 101 1.34 11.35 3.66
C GLY A 101 2.64 10.96 4.38
N VAL A 102 2.54 10.02 5.32
CA VAL A 102 3.71 9.47 6.01
C VAL A 102 4.67 8.79 5.02
N ALA A 103 4.17 7.95 4.12
CA ALA A 103 5.01 7.27 3.14
C ALA A 103 5.69 8.24 2.14
N GLU A 104 5.00 9.30 1.71
CA GLU A 104 5.53 10.28 0.76
C GLU A 104 6.70 11.04 1.38
N ILE A 105 6.57 11.43 2.64
CA ILE A 105 7.61 12.11 3.39
C ILE A 105 8.81 11.19 3.64
N THR A 106 8.53 9.93 4.00
CA THR A 106 9.55 9.05 4.58
C THR A 106 10.26 8.16 3.56
N LEU A 107 9.52 7.68 2.56
CA LEU A 107 10.03 6.82 1.47
C LEU A 107 10.28 7.63 0.19
N GLY A 108 9.64 8.78 0.05
CA GLY A 108 9.69 9.60 -1.16
C GLY A 108 8.63 9.21 -2.18
N ARG A 109 8.40 10.11 -3.14
CA ARG A 109 7.32 10.03 -4.15
C ARG A 109 7.37 8.78 -5.02
N VAL A 110 8.55 8.44 -5.53
CA VAL A 110 8.72 7.30 -6.44
C VAL A 110 8.43 5.99 -5.71
N ALA A 111 9.00 5.82 -4.51
CA ALA A 111 8.76 4.63 -3.70
C ALA A 111 7.28 4.51 -3.31
N LEU A 112 6.63 5.61 -2.94
CA LEU A 112 5.19 5.63 -2.67
C LEU A 112 4.39 5.09 -3.86
N VAL A 113 4.61 5.64 -5.05
CA VAL A 113 3.86 5.24 -6.26
C VAL A 113 4.13 3.77 -6.60
N VAL A 114 5.39 3.33 -6.58
CA VAL A 114 5.75 1.94 -6.89
C VAL A 114 5.13 0.97 -5.89
N ILE A 115 5.26 1.23 -4.59
CA ILE A 115 4.73 0.34 -3.54
C ILE A 115 3.21 0.29 -3.62
N ALA A 116 2.55 1.45 -3.76
CA ALA A 116 1.09 1.51 -3.90
C ALA A 116 0.60 0.72 -5.12
N TYR A 117 1.25 0.92 -6.28
CA TYR A 117 0.91 0.23 -7.52
C TYR A 117 1.12 -1.29 -7.42
N VAL A 118 2.29 -1.73 -6.95
CA VAL A 118 2.61 -3.16 -6.81
C VAL A 118 1.67 -3.85 -5.82
N SER A 119 1.34 -3.19 -4.70
CA SER A 119 0.42 -3.76 -3.70
C SER A 119 -1.01 -3.90 -4.22
N THR A 120 -1.49 -2.90 -4.97
CA THR A 120 -2.81 -2.94 -5.63
C THR A 120 -2.84 -4.03 -6.70
N LEU A 121 -1.81 -4.06 -7.55
CA LEU A 121 -1.70 -5.05 -8.62
C LEU A 121 -1.64 -6.48 -8.07
N ALA A 122 -0.96 -6.70 -6.95
CA ALA A 122 -0.90 -8.00 -6.30
C ALA A 122 -2.30 -8.48 -5.85
N GLY A 123 -3.14 -7.59 -5.31
CA GLY A 123 -4.54 -7.90 -4.99
C GLY A 123 -5.33 -8.32 -6.24
N THR A 124 -5.30 -7.50 -7.29
CA THR A 124 -6.00 -7.78 -8.54
C THR A 124 -5.54 -9.08 -9.22
N VAL A 125 -4.23 -9.36 -9.23
CA VAL A 125 -3.67 -10.61 -9.76
C VAL A 125 -4.10 -11.80 -8.90
N TYR A 126 -4.08 -11.65 -7.58
CA TYR A 126 -4.56 -12.68 -6.66
C TYR A 126 -6.04 -13.00 -6.90
N ALA A 127 -6.90 -11.99 -7.04
CA ALA A 127 -8.33 -12.19 -7.29
C ALA A 127 -8.58 -12.99 -8.57
N ARG A 128 -7.82 -12.69 -9.64
CA ARG A 128 -7.88 -13.42 -10.91
C ARG A 128 -7.44 -14.88 -10.78
N ILE A 129 -6.28 -15.10 -10.16
CA ILE A 129 -5.75 -16.45 -9.95
C ILE A 129 -6.68 -17.27 -9.06
N GLY A 130 -7.15 -16.69 -7.95
CA GLY A 130 -8.05 -17.36 -7.02
C GLY A 130 -9.36 -17.78 -7.68
N VAL A 131 -9.96 -16.93 -8.52
CA VAL A 131 -11.16 -17.28 -9.29
C VAL A 131 -10.87 -18.39 -10.30
N ALA A 132 -9.73 -18.34 -10.99
CA ALA A 132 -9.33 -19.37 -11.96
C ALA A 132 -9.04 -20.74 -11.31
N VAL A 133 -8.50 -20.74 -10.08
CA VAL A 133 -8.26 -21.95 -9.28
C VAL A 133 -9.58 -22.58 -8.81
N GLY A 134 -10.62 -21.77 -8.58
CA GLY A 134 -11.93 -22.23 -8.11
C GLY A 134 -11.95 -22.57 -6.62
N PRO A 135 -13.13 -22.73 -6.01
CA PRO A 135 -13.31 -22.81 -4.55
C PRO A 135 -12.65 -24.04 -3.90
N ASP A 136 -12.46 -25.12 -4.66
CA ASP A 136 -11.91 -26.39 -4.16
C ASP A 136 -10.38 -26.41 -4.11
N GLY A 137 -9.72 -25.42 -4.74
CA GLY A 137 -8.26 -25.31 -4.75
C GLY A 137 -7.70 -24.49 -3.59
N ALA A 138 -6.43 -24.75 -3.23
CA ALA A 138 -5.73 -23.94 -2.23
C ALA A 138 -5.66 -22.47 -2.68
N PHE A 139 -6.10 -21.54 -1.81
CA PHE A 139 -6.27 -20.11 -2.10
C PHE A 139 -7.34 -19.76 -3.15
N GLY A 140 -8.21 -20.72 -3.46
CA GLY A 140 -9.34 -20.58 -4.36
C GLY A 140 -10.37 -19.53 -3.96
N LEU A 141 -11.07 -19.01 -4.95
CA LEU A 141 -12.20 -18.10 -4.80
C LEU A 141 -13.42 -18.66 -5.54
N PRO A 142 -14.64 -18.47 -5.01
CA PRO A 142 -15.85 -18.81 -5.73
C PRO A 142 -16.00 -17.91 -6.97
N ALA A 143 -16.63 -18.43 -8.02
CA ALA A 143 -16.87 -17.70 -9.27
C ALA A 143 -17.68 -16.40 -9.07
N SER A 144 -18.48 -16.30 -8.01
CA SER A 144 -19.18 -15.07 -7.62
C SER A 144 -18.23 -13.89 -7.42
N ASN A 145 -16.98 -14.14 -7.01
CA ASN A 145 -15.98 -13.10 -6.79
C ASN A 145 -15.45 -12.51 -8.11
N ALA A 146 -15.73 -13.12 -9.26
CA ALA A 146 -15.36 -12.59 -10.56
C ALA A 146 -16.02 -11.23 -10.87
N ALA A 147 -17.21 -10.98 -10.32
CA ALA A 147 -17.99 -9.76 -10.53
C ALA A 147 -17.82 -8.71 -9.42
N VAL A 148 -17.16 -9.06 -8.31
CA VAL A 148 -16.92 -8.16 -7.19
C VAL A 148 -15.92 -7.09 -7.61
N VAL A 149 -16.24 -5.84 -7.27
CA VAL A 149 -15.37 -4.69 -7.54
C VAL A 149 -14.21 -4.70 -6.53
N ASP A 150 -13.00 -4.90 -7.04
CA ASP A 150 -11.73 -4.77 -6.33
C ASP A 150 -11.22 -3.33 -6.53
N SER A 151 -11.78 -2.39 -5.76
CA SER A 151 -11.38 -0.99 -5.80
C SER A 151 -11.27 -0.37 -4.41
N GLY A 152 -10.37 0.59 -4.27
CA GLY A 152 -10.11 1.31 -3.04
C GLY A 152 -8.65 1.29 -2.61
N PRO A 153 -8.26 2.16 -1.67
CA PRO A 153 -6.86 2.39 -1.35
C PRO A 153 -6.26 1.34 -0.40
N SER A 154 -7.07 0.44 0.17
CA SER A 154 -6.68 -0.38 1.32
C SER A 154 -5.46 -1.28 1.07
N ALA A 155 -5.41 -1.97 -0.07
CA ALA A 155 -4.24 -2.79 -0.44
C ALA A 155 -2.95 -1.94 -0.55
N ALA A 156 -3.04 -0.76 -1.19
CA ALA A 156 -1.94 0.19 -1.25
C ALA A 156 -1.53 0.70 0.14
N VAL A 157 -2.50 1.02 0.99
CA VAL A 157 -2.30 1.47 2.37
C VAL A 157 -1.58 0.41 3.20
N VAL A 158 -2.00 -0.86 3.13
CA VAL A 158 -1.34 -1.98 3.82
C VAL A 158 0.11 -2.12 3.37
N GLY A 159 0.37 -2.13 2.07
CA GLY A 159 1.72 -2.27 1.54
C GLY A 159 2.64 -1.11 1.93
N LEU A 160 2.15 0.12 1.84
CA LEU A 160 2.89 1.31 2.28
C LEU A 160 3.18 1.29 3.77
N ALA A 161 2.18 0.95 4.61
CA ALA A 161 2.34 0.87 6.05
C ALA A 161 3.44 -0.12 6.44
N LEU A 162 3.47 -1.31 5.81
CA LEU A 162 4.51 -2.31 6.07
C LEU A 162 5.90 -1.85 5.62
N CYS A 163 6.02 -1.25 4.44
CA CYS A 163 7.28 -0.70 3.95
C CYS A 163 7.82 0.43 4.85
N VAL A 164 6.95 1.31 5.34
CA VAL A 164 7.31 2.35 6.32
C VAL A 164 7.76 1.69 7.64
N CYS A 165 6.98 0.74 8.17
CA CYS A 165 7.35 0.07 9.41
C CYS A 165 8.70 -0.65 9.30
N TYR A 166 8.95 -1.31 8.17
CA TYR A 166 10.24 -1.93 7.86
C TYR A 166 11.39 -0.91 7.83
N ARG A 167 11.20 0.23 7.15
CA ARG A 167 12.21 1.29 7.01
C ARG A 167 12.62 1.92 8.34
N TYR A 168 11.68 2.03 9.28
CA TYR A 168 11.89 2.61 10.61
C TYR A 168 12.04 1.57 11.72
N ARG A 169 12.04 0.27 11.37
CA ARG A 169 12.15 -0.85 12.31
C ARG A 169 11.03 -0.85 13.37
N ALA A 170 9.85 -0.35 13.00
CA ALA A 170 8.63 -0.39 13.81
C ALA A 170 7.97 -1.78 13.71
N TRP A 171 8.65 -2.79 14.26
CA TRP A 171 8.28 -4.19 14.09
C TRP A 171 7.00 -4.58 14.79
N ALA A 172 6.70 -3.98 15.95
CA ALA A 172 5.46 -4.26 16.65
C ALA A 172 4.27 -3.70 15.88
N THR A 173 4.44 -2.52 15.29
CA THR A 173 3.45 -1.91 14.40
C THR A 173 3.25 -2.76 13.15
N ALA A 174 4.32 -3.22 12.50
CA ALA A 174 4.23 -4.13 11.36
C ALA A 174 3.50 -5.44 11.72
N ALA A 175 3.85 -6.06 12.85
CA ALA A 175 3.20 -7.28 13.32
C ALA A 175 1.72 -7.05 13.60
N LEU A 176 1.35 -5.91 14.19
CA LEU A 176 -0.04 -5.54 14.41
C LEU A 176 -0.81 -5.37 13.10
N VAL A 177 -0.23 -4.72 12.09
CA VAL A 177 -0.86 -4.61 10.76
C VAL A 177 -1.08 -5.98 10.15
N VAL A 178 -0.06 -6.85 10.13
CA VAL A 178 -0.20 -8.22 9.60
C VAL A 178 -1.26 -9.01 10.37
N ALA A 179 -1.23 -8.95 11.70
CA ALA A 179 -2.22 -9.62 12.55
C ALA A 179 -3.64 -9.11 12.29
N ALA A 180 -3.81 -7.80 12.10
CA ALA A 180 -5.10 -7.21 11.74
C ALA A 180 -5.61 -7.72 10.39
N MET A 181 -4.75 -7.82 9.37
CA MET A 181 -5.14 -8.35 8.05
C MET A 181 -5.48 -9.84 8.10
N VAL A 182 -4.75 -10.63 8.89
CA VAL A 182 -5.06 -12.05 9.12
C VAL A 182 -6.38 -12.19 9.88
N ALA A 183 -6.60 -11.39 10.92
CA ALA A 183 -7.84 -11.38 11.68
C ALA A 183 -9.04 -10.98 10.80
N GLU A 184 -8.86 -10.01 9.90
CA GLU A 184 -9.88 -9.61 8.93
C GLU A 184 -10.32 -10.80 8.07
N VAL A 185 -9.38 -11.57 7.51
CA VAL A 185 -9.69 -12.78 6.72
C VAL A 185 -10.39 -13.86 7.54
N ILE A 186 -10.03 -14.02 8.81
CA ILE A 186 -10.66 -15.02 9.69
C ILE A 186 -12.09 -14.62 10.05
N VAL A 187 -12.31 -13.34 10.38
CA VAL A 187 -13.62 -12.82 10.81
C VAL A 187 -14.56 -12.64 9.61
N ARG A 188 -14.01 -12.21 8.47
CA ARG A 188 -14.72 -12.01 7.21
C ARG A 188 -13.89 -12.67 6.10
N PRO A 189 -14.23 -13.91 5.68
CA PRO A 189 -13.54 -14.60 4.60
C PRO A 189 -13.97 -14.03 3.23
N ASP A 190 -13.90 -12.71 3.08
CA ASP A 190 -14.22 -11.97 1.87
C ASP A 190 -13.01 -11.86 0.94
N LEU A 191 -13.26 -11.31 -0.25
CA LEU A 191 -12.21 -11.10 -1.24
C LEU A 191 -11.19 -10.06 -0.75
N ALA A 192 -11.67 -8.98 -0.14
CA ALA A 192 -10.87 -7.84 0.30
C ALA A 192 -9.78 -8.24 1.30
N GLY A 193 -10.11 -9.05 2.31
CA GLY A 193 -9.11 -9.53 3.27
C GLY A 193 -8.01 -10.37 2.61
N LYS A 194 -8.36 -11.19 1.61
CA LYS A 194 -7.39 -12.02 0.89
C LYS A 194 -6.50 -11.18 -0.04
N GLU A 195 -7.04 -10.14 -0.65
CA GLU A 195 -6.27 -9.13 -1.40
C GLU A 195 -5.32 -8.36 -0.48
N HIS A 196 -5.73 -8.06 0.75
CA HIS A 196 -4.82 -7.48 1.75
C HIS A 196 -3.65 -8.42 2.06
N LEU A 197 -3.88 -9.74 2.20
CA LEU A 197 -2.78 -10.70 2.37
C LEU A 197 -1.85 -10.75 1.15
N ALA A 198 -2.38 -10.62 -0.07
CA ALA A 198 -1.56 -10.49 -1.27
C ALA A 198 -0.69 -9.22 -1.22
N ALA A 199 -1.25 -8.10 -0.75
CA ALA A 199 -0.51 -6.86 -0.53
C ALA A 199 0.58 -7.01 0.55
N VAL A 200 0.32 -7.74 1.64
CA VAL A 200 1.33 -8.09 2.66
C VAL A 200 2.50 -8.86 2.03
N ALA A 201 2.21 -9.88 1.22
CA ALA A 201 3.22 -10.68 0.55
C ALA A 201 4.06 -9.83 -0.43
N ALA A 202 3.40 -8.96 -1.21
CA ALA A 202 4.08 -8.03 -2.10
C ALA A 202 5.00 -7.06 -1.37
N ALA A 203 4.53 -6.47 -0.26
CA ALA A 203 5.33 -5.58 0.57
C ALA A 203 6.55 -6.28 1.18
N ALA A 204 6.40 -7.54 1.63
CA ALA A 204 7.51 -8.35 2.12
C ALA A 204 8.58 -8.58 1.04
N VAL A 205 8.17 -8.90 -0.20
CA VAL A 205 9.09 -9.06 -1.34
C VAL A 205 9.82 -7.74 -1.64
N LEU A 206 9.11 -6.61 -1.66
CA LEU A 206 9.72 -5.29 -1.89
C LEU A 206 10.75 -4.95 -0.80
N CYS A 207 10.43 -5.19 0.47
CA CYS A 207 11.34 -4.97 1.59
C CYS A 207 12.59 -5.87 1.52
N ALA A 208 12.42 -7.13 1.11
CA ALA A 208 13.51 -8.08 0.93
C ALA A 208 14.42 -7.67 -0.25
N ALA A 209 13.83 -7.30 -1.39
CA ALA A 209 14.56 -6.83 -2.57
C ALA A 209 15.39 -5.57 -2.25
N ASP A 210 14.82 -4.63 -1.50
CA ASP A 210 15.50 -3.42 -1.04
C ASP A 210 16.66 -3.73 -0.06
N ALA A 211 16.48 -4.69 0.86
CA ALA A 211 17.57 -5.19 1.71
C ALA A 211 18.72 -5.81 0.89
N LEU A 212 18.38 -6.68 -0.06
CA LEU A 212 19.36 -7.31 -0.94
C LEU A 212 20.11 -6.27 -1.78
N ALA A 213 19.39 -5.32 -2.37
CA ALA A 213 19.98 -4.25 -3.15
C ALA A 213 20.95 -3.38 -2.32
N ARG A 214 20.60 -3.05 -1.07
CA ARG A 214 21.53 -2.36 -0.15
C ARG A 214 22.77 -3.19 0.17
N GLY A 215 22.59 -4.49 0.45
CA GLY A 215 23.69 -5.41 0.72
C GLY A 215 24.68 -5.49 -0.45
N LEU A 216 24.17 -5.59 -1.68
CA LEU A 216 24.99 -5.61 -2.90
C LEU A 216 25.74 -4.29 -3.11
N ARG A 217 25.10 -3.14 -2.89
CA ARG A 217 25.76 -1.82 -2.98
C ARG A 217 26.90 -1.67 -1.95
N HIS A 218 26.68 -2.09 -0.71
CA HIS A 218 27.71 -2.07 0.33
C HIS A 218 28.90 -2.99 0.00
N ARG A 219 28.65 -4.18 -0.56
CA ARG A 219 29.73 -5.08 -1.01
C ARG A 219 30.55 -4.45 -2.13
N ARG A 220 29.90 -3.87 -3.16
CA ARG A 220 30.59 -3.17 -4.25
C ARG A 220 31.44 -1.99 -3.75
N ALA A 221 30.92 -1.20 -2.82
CA ALA A 221 31.67 -0.08 -2.24
C ALA A 221 32.92 -0.54 -1.46
N ARG A 222 32.87 -1.73 -0.82
CA ARG A 222 34.04 -2.32 -0.14
C ARG A 222 35.04 -2.95 -1.09
N SER A 223 34.59 -3.52 -2.20
CA SER A 223 35.47 -4.13 -3.22
C SER A 223 36.11 -3.10 -4.16
N GLY A 224 35.53 -1.92 -4.30
CA GLY A 224 36.07 -0.81 -5.10
C GLY A 224 37.00 0.14 -4.35
N ALA A 225 37.26 -0.08 -3.06
CA ALA A 225 38.26 0.70 -2.31
C ALA A 225 39.66 0.22 -2.73
N PRO A 226 40.50 1.08 -3.36
CA PRO A 226 41.87 0.70 -3.69
C PRO A 226 42.58 0.34 -2.38
N GLY A 227 43.21 -0.84 -2.35
CA GLY A 227 44.14 -1.17 -1.27
C GLY A 227 45.19 -0.07 -1.19
N ARG A 228 45.10 0.78 -0.16
CA ARG A 228 46.23 1.61 0.27
C ARG A 228 47.30 0.65 0.76
N GLY A 229 48.13 0.18 -0.16
CA GLY A 229 49.44 -0.37 0.17
C GLY A 229 50.18 0.69 0.98
N GLY A 230 50.56 0.32 2.19
CA GLY A 230 51.14 1.23 3.18
C GLY A 230 52.58 1.63 2.84
N PRO A 231 53.06 2.77 3.37
CA PRO A 231 54.48 3.11 3.50
C PRO A 231 55.07 2.43 4.76
N PRO A 232 56.39 2.35 4.98
CA PRO A 232 57.48 3.20 4.46
C PRO A 232 58.46 2.55 3.48
#